data_AF-A0A0C2SU96-F1
#
_entry.id   AF-A0A0C2SU96-F1
#
_cell.length_a   1.000
_cell.length_b   1.000
_cell.length_c   1.000
_cell.angle_alpha   90.00
_cell.angle_beta   90.00
_cell.angle_gamma   90.00
#
_symmetry.space_group_name_H-M   'P 1'
#
loop_
_entity.id
_entity.type
_entity.pdbx_description
1 polymer ?
#
loop_
_entity_poly.entity_id
_entity_poly.type
_entity_poly.pdbx_seq_one_letter_code
_entity_poly.pdbx_strand_id
1 'polypeptide(L)'
;MSAPTTEFAPVSPSPANAFSDTEPSEEEKRQIKERINQNLQKLYQDAEELFKRRMQDARSDDERARLEGDLKLETGRIRSLGAEEYHHQLELERQQRKWAMGQPIDDQWKEILLRE
;
A
#
# COMPACT_ATOMS: atom_id res chain seq x y z
N MET A 1 -7.90 -37.99 -51.03
CA MET A 1 -8.91 -37.45 -50.10
C MET A 1 -8.15 -36.64 -49.07
N SER A 2 -8.22 -35.32 -49.17
CA SER A 2 -7.42 -34.38 -48.38
C SER A 2 -8.12 -34.07 -47.05
N ALA A 3 -7.37 -34.10 -45.95
CA ALA A 3 -7.84 -33.69 -44.63
C ALA A 3 -7.82 -32.15 -44.52
N PRO A 4 -8.76 -31.52 -43.77
CA PRO A 4 -8.74 -30.09 -43.54
C PRO A 4 -7.72 -29.74 -42.44
N THR A 5 -6.78 -28.86 -42.79
CA THR A 5 -5.91 -28.17 -41.83
C THR A 5 -6.76 -27.13 -41.10
N THR A 6 -7.08 -27.39 -39.83
CA THR A 6 -7.63 -26.37 -38.94
C THR A 6 -6.50 -25.41 -38.59
N GLU A 7 -6.56 -24.24 -39.22
CA GLU A 7 -5.73 -23.07 -38.95
C GLU A 7 -6.07 -22.55 -37.54
N PHE A 8 -5.16 -22.78 -36.58
CA PHE A 8 -5.24 -22.15 -35.28
C PHE A 8 -4.87 -20.68 -35.44
N ALA A 9 -5.89 -19.82 -35.47
CA ALA A 9 -5.70 -18.37 -35.39
C ALA A 9 -4.98 -18.02 -34.06
N PRO A 10 -4.01 -17.11 -34.07
CA PRO A 10 -3.42 -16.61 -32.83
C PRO A 10 -4.49 -15.81 -32.08
N VAL A 11 -4.87 -16.28 -30.89
CA VAL A 11 -5.67 -15.51 -29.94
C VAL A 11 -4.89 -14.26 -29.55
N SER A 12 -5.26 -13.11 -30.13
CA SER A 12 -4.78 -11.81 -29.66
C SER A 12 -5.11 -11.67 -28.17
N PRO A 13 -4.13 -11.38 -27.29
CA PRO A 13 -4.42 -11.12 -25.89
C PRO A 13 -5.28 -9.86 -25.82
N SER A 14 -6.54 -10.04 -25.42
CA SER A 14 -7.46 -8.94 -25.19
C SER A 14 -6.93 -8.08 -24.02
N PRO A 15 -6.75 -6.76 -24.16
CA PRO A 15 -6.17 -5.89 -23.13
C PRO A 15 -7.00 -5.85 -21.83
N ALA A 16 -8.24 -6.37 -21.85
CA ALA A 16 -9.09 -6.49 -20.67
C ALA A 16 -8.54 -7.46 -19.60
N ASN A 17 -7.70 -8.45 -19.97
CA ASN A 17 -7.11 -9.39 -19.01
C ASN A 17 -5.78 -8.89 -18.42
N ALA A 18 -5.07 -8.00 -19.11
CA ALA A 18 -3.75 -7.53 -18.67
C ALA A 18 -3.80 -6.78 -17.32
N PHE A 19 -4.91 -6.09 -17.03
CA PHE A 19 -5.12 -5.41 -15.74
C PHE A 19 -5.34 -6.39 -14.58
N SER A 20 -5.95 -7.54 -14.84
CA SER A 20 -6.21 -8.55 -13.80
C SER A 20 -4.94 -9.32 -13.43
N ASP A 21 -4.01 -9.47 -14.37
CA ASP A 21 -2.80 -10.28 -14.17
C ASP A 21 -1.74 -9.53 -13.33
N THR A 22 -1.74 -8.19 -13.35
CA THR A 22 -0.78 -7.37 -12.61
C THR A 22 -1.25 -6.95 -11.21
N GLU A 23 -2.54 -7.13 -10.88
CA GLU A 23 -3.07 -6.76 -9.57
C GLU A 23 -2.65 -7.78 -8.51
N PRO A 24 -2.13 -7.33 -7.34
CA PRO A 24 -1.86 -8.22 -6.22
C PRO A 24 -3.14 -8.90 -5.73
N SER A 25 -3.02 -10.15 -5.29
CA SER A 25 -4.12 -10.90 -4.68
C SER A 25 -4.59 -10.23 -3.38
N GLU A 26 -5.80 -10.56 -2.94
CA GLU A 26 -6.32 -10.07 -1.67
C GLU A 26 -5.47 -10.53 -0.47
N GLU A 27 -4.82 -11.69 -0.59
CA GLU A 27 -3.87 -12.18 0.41
C GLU A 27 -2.64 -11.27 0.51
N GLU A 28 -2.03 -10.91 -0.62
CA GLU A 28 -0.88 -10.01 -0.66
C GLU A 28 -1.24 -8.62 -0.16
N LYS A 29 -2.41 -8.09 -0.55
CA LYS A 29 -2.92 -6.82 -0.01
C LYS A 29 -3.09 -6.86 1.50
N ARG A 30 -3.51 -8.01 2.06
CA ARG A 30 -3.61 -8.19 3.52
C ARG A 30 -2.23 -8.20 4.17
N GLN A 31 -1.26 -8.89 3.59
CA GLN A 31 0.12 -8.94 4.10
C GLN A 31 0.79 -7.56 4.07
N ILE A 32 0.60 -6.79 3.00
CA ILE A 32 1.04 -5.37 2.89
C ILE A 32 0.45 -4.55 4.05
N LYS A 33 -0.86 -4.64 4.27
CA LYS A 33 -1.53 -3.93 5.38
C LYS A 33 -0.96 -4.34 6.74
N GLU A 34 -0.74 -5.63 6.96
CA GLU A 34 -0.21 -6.14 8.22
C GLU A 34 1.21 -5.63 8.50
N ARG A 35 2.10 -5.69 7.50
CA ARG A 35 3.46 -5.14 7.60
C ARG A 35 3.44 -3.64 7.90
N ILE A 36 2.59 -2.87 7.21
CA ILE A 36 2.44 -1.43 7.46
C ILE A 36 1.96 -1.17 8.88
N ASN A 37 0.94 -1.92 9.34
CA ASN A 37 0.42 -1.77 10.70
C ASN A 37 1.49 -2.07 11.77
N GLN A 38 2.33 -3.09 11.55
CA GLN A 38 3.46 -3.40 12.44
C GLN A 38 4.46 -2.23 12.49
N ASN A 39 4.77 -1.63 11.33
CA ASN A 39 5.68 -0.49 11.27
C ASN A 39 5.11 0.76 11.95
N LEU A 40 3.80 0.98 11.85
CA LEU A 40 3.12 2.14 12.46
C LEU A 40 2.81 1.93 13.94
N GLN A 41 2.84 0.69 14.44
CA GLN A 41 2.47 0.37 15.82
C GLN A 41 3.28 1.20 16.84
N LYS A 42 4.58 1.34 16.59
CA LYS A 42 5.44 2.15 17.47
C LYS A 42 5.02 3.62 17.49
N LEU A 43 4.63 4.20 16.34
CA LEU A 43 4.17 5.59 16.29
C LEU A 43 2.87 5.79 17.07
N TYR A 44 1.94 4.84 16.99
CA TYR A 44 0.72 4.88 17.79
C TYR A 44 1.02 4.78 19.30
N GLN A 45 1.93 3.88 19.69
CA GLN A 45 2.37 3.74 21.08
C GLN A 45 3.01 5.02 21.60
N ASP A 46 3.96 5.60 20.84
CA ASP A 46 4.65 6.83 21.21
C ASP A 46 3.65 8.01 21.36
N ALA A 47 2.66 8.11 20.48
CA ALA A 47 1.61 9.13 20.55
C ALA A 47 0.72 8.96 21.80
N GLU A 48 0.31 7.72 22.12
CA GLU A 48 -0.47 7.42 23.31
C GLU A 48 0.31 7.67 24.61
N GLU A 49 1.58 7.27 24.66
CA GLU A 49 2.44 7.49 25.84
C GLU A 49 2.66 8.98 26.09
N LEU A 50 2.93 9.74 25.03
CA LEU A 50 3.05 11.20 25.12
C LEU A 50 1.75 11.84 25.61
N PHE A 51 0.61 11.42 25.08
CA PHE A 51 -0.70 11.90 25.54
C PHE A 51 -0.93 11.59 27.02
N LYS A 52 -0.71 10.33 27.45
CA LYS A 52 -0.88 9.92 28.86
C LYS A 52 -0.01 10.75 29.79
N ARG A 53 1.26 10.98 29.41
CA ARG A 53 2.18 11.82 30.18
C ARG A 53 1.66 13.26 30.32
N ARG A 54 1.24 13.89 29.21
CA ARG A 54 0.70 15.26 29.24
C ARG A 54 -0.61 15.36 30.02
N MET A 55 -1.46 14.33 29.96
CA MET A 55 -2.72 14.29 30.71
C MET A 55 -2.52 14.23 32.23
N GLN A 56 -1.42 13.64 32.70
CA GLN A 56 -1.08 13.64 34.13
C GLN A 56 -0.75 15.04 34.65
N ASP A 57 -0.14 15.87 33.81
CA ASP A 57 0.26 17.23 34.17
C ASP A 57 -0.86 18.27 33.96
N ALA A 58 -1.93 17.91 33.25
CA ALA A 58 -3.00 18.83 32.86
C ALA A 58 -3.83 19.32 34.07
N ARG A 59 -3.94 20.64 34.22
CA ARG A 59 -4.58 21.30 35.38
C ARG A 59 -5.96 21.88 35.12
N SER A 60 -6.40 21.86 33.87
CA SER A 60 -7.70 22.40 33.46
C SER A 60 -8.40 21.52 32.44
N ASP A 61 -9.72 21.61 32.38
CA ASP A 61 -10.52 20.88 31.40
C ASP A 61 -10.25 21.36 29.97
N ASP A 62 -9.98 22.66 29.78
CA ASP A 62 -9.58 23.22 28.48
C ASP A 62 -8.26 22.63 27.98
N GLU A 63 -7.28 22.44 28.87
CA GLU A 63 -6.01 21.82 28.54
C GLU A 63 -6.19 20.35 28.17
N ARG A 64 -7.03 19.62 28.90
CA ARG A 64 -7.37 18.21 28.59
C ARG A 64 -8.05 18.09 27.23
N ALA A 65 -9.01 18.96 26.93
CA ALA A 65 -9.69 18.97 25.63
C ALA A 65 -8.72 19.26 24.46
N ARG A 66 -7.73 20.13 24.67
CA ARG A 66 -6.67 20.37 23.68
C ARG A 66 -5.80 19.14 23.47
N LEU A 67 -5.38 18.47 24.56
CA LEU A 67 -4.57 17.25 24.47
C LEU A 67 -5.30 16.11 23.75
N GLU A 68 -6.61 15.97 23.95
CA GLU A 68 -7.43 15.01 23.19
C GLU A 68 -7.47 15.37 21.69
N GLY A 69 -7.59 16.66 21.38
CA GLY A 69 -7.49 17.17 20.01
C GLY A 69 -6.15 16.85 19.37
N ASP A 70 -5.05 17.08 20.08
CA ASP A 70 -3.69 16.78 19.63
C ASP A 70 -3.50 15.29 19.34
N LEU A 71 -3.94 14.41 20.26
CA LEU A 71 -3.87 12.95 20.04
C LEU A 71 -4.67 12.54 18.80
N LYS A 72 -5.87 13.10 18.61
CA LYS A 72 -6.70 12.82 17.43
C LYS A 72 -6.02 13.26 16.13
N LEU A 73 -5.38 14.43 16.13
CA LEU A 73 -4.62 14.92 14.98
C LEU A 73 -3.43 14.02 14.67
N GLU A 74 -2.65 13.65 15.68
CA GLU A 74 -1.46 12.81 15.50
C GLU A 74 -1.83 11.40 15.00
N THR A 75 -2.83 10.76 15.62
CA THR A 75 -3.33 9.46 15.15
C THR A 75 -3.92 9.52 13.74
N GLY A 76 -4.57 10.63 13.38
CA GLY A 76 -5.02 10.89 12.00
C GLY A 76 -3.86 11.01 11.01
N ARG A 77 -2.77 11.66 11.41
CA ARG A 77 -1.53 11.74 10.61
C ARG A 77 -0.89 10.36 10.42
N ILE A 78 -0.76 9.57 11.49
CA ILE A 78 -0.21 8.21 11.43
C ILE A 78 -1.05 7.34 10.47
N ARG A 79 -2.39 7.45 10.51
CA ARG A 79 -3.26 6.75 9.57
C ARG A 79 -3.03 7.17 8.12
N SER A 80 -2.82 8.47 7.88
CA SER A 80 -2.57 8.99 6.54
C SER A 80 -1.25 8.46 5.98
N LEU A 81 -0.19 8.41 6.81
CA LEU A 81 1.09 7.77 6.47
C LEU A 81 0.89 6.30 6.09
N GLY A 82 0.05 5.56 6.82
CA GLY A 82 -0.25 4.17 6.48
C GLY A 82 -0.98 4.00 5.15
N ALA A 83 -1.89 4.93 4.81
CA ALA A 83 -2.57 4.91 3.52
C ALA A 83 -1.60 5.21 2.36
N GLU A 84 -0.73 6.21 2.52
CA GLU A 84 0.31 6.56 1.55
C GLU A 84 1.25 5.38 1.31
N GLU A 85 1.75 4.76 2.39
CA GLU A 85 2.63 3.59 2.32
C GLU A 85 1.93 2.40 1.66
N TYR A 86 0.64 2.18 1.94
CA TYR A 86 -0.15 1.12 1.32
C TYR A 86 -0.26 1.32 -0.19
N HIS A 87 -0.56 2.54 -0.63
CA HIS A 87 -0.64 2.85 -2.06
C HIS A 87 0.72 2.71 -2.75
N HIS A 88 1.79 3.14 -2.09
CA HIS A 88 3.15 3.00 -2.61
C HIS A 88 3.54 1.53 -2.77
N GLN A 89 3.37 0.71 -1.73
CA GLN A 89 3.71 -0.72 -1.79
C GLN A 89 2.83 -1.48 -2.79
N LEU A 90 1.53 -1.17 -2.86
CA LEU A 90 0.64 -1.80 -3.84
C LEU A 90 1.07 -1.50 -5.28
N GLU A 91 1.49 -0.25 -5.53
CA GLU A 91 1.96 0.13 -6.85
C GLU A 91 3.31 -0.50 -7.17
N LEU A 92 4.24 -0.59 -6.21
CA LEU A 92 5.50 -1.33 -6.38
C LEU A 92 5.25 -2.78 -6.83
N GLU A 93 4.35 -3.50 -6.15
CA GLU A 93 4.00 -4.89 -6.50
C GLU A 93 3.44 -5.02 -7.92
N ARG A 94 2.58 -4.06 -8.33
CA ARG A 94 2.07 -4.02 -9.71
C ARG A 94 3.18 -3.84 -10.73
N GLN A 95 4.14 -2.96 -10.44
CA GLN A 95 5.25 -2.68 -11.36
C GLN A 95 6.24 -3.84 -11.41
N GLN A 96 6.50 -4.51 -10.29
CA GLN A 96 7.26 -5.77 -10.25
C GLN A 96 6.61 -6.85 -11.12
N ARG A 97 5.28 -7.00 -11.04
CA ARG A 97 4.53 -7.96 -11.88
C ARG A 97 4.56 -7.59 -13.36
N LYS A 98 4.36 -6.32 -13.71
CA LYS A 98 4.52 -5.81 -15.08
C LYS A 98 5.91 -6.19 -15.61
N TRP A 99 6.96 -5.93 -14.82
CA TRP A 99 8.32 -6.26 -15.21
C TRP A 99 8.52 -7.76 -15.41
N ALA A 100 8.06 -8.60 -14.48
CA ALA A 100 8.16 -10.06 -14.58
C ALA A 100 7.46 -10.62 -15.82
N MET A 101 6.40 -9.95 -16.30
CA MET A 101 5.67 -10.30 -17.52
C MET A 101 6.27 -9.68 -18.79
N GLY A 102 7.39 -8.95 -18.69
CA GLY A 102 8.01 -8.24 -19.82
C GLY A 102 7.20 -7.04 -20.31
N GLN A 103 6.25 -6.56 -19.52
CA GLN A 103 5.47 -5.36 -19.82
C GLN A 103 6.26 -4.09 -19.49
N PRO A 104 5.97 -2.96 -20.16
CA PRO A 104 6.56 -1.68 -19.80
C PRO A 104 6.25 -1.30 -18.35
N ILE A 105 7.29 -0.98 -17.59
CA ILE A 105 7.20 -0.36 -16.26
C ILE A 105 7.25 1.16 -16.38
N ASP A 106 6.56 1.84 -15.46
CA ASP A 106 6.54 3.30 -15.45
C ASP A 106 7.93 3.85 -15.09
N ASP A 107 8.32 4.96 -15.72
CA ASP A 107 9.69 5.50 -15.61
C ASP A 107 10.11 5.79 -14.17
N GLN A 108 9.19 6.25 -13.32
CA GLN A 108 9.44 6.54 -11.92
C GLN A 108 9.86 5.30 -11.10
N TRP A 109 9.49 4.10 -11.55
CA TRP A 109 9.81 2.84 -10.88
C TRP A 109 11.03 2.13 -11.45
N LYS A 110 11.51 2.55 -12.63
CA LYS A 110 12.67 1.92 -13.29
C LYS A 110 13.90 1.91 -12.39
N GLU A 111 14.23 3.03 -11.76
CA GLU A 111 15.42 3.10 -10.90
C GLU A 111 15.29 2.27 -9.63
N ILE A 112 14.09 2.23 -9.04
CA ILE A 112 13.80 1.46 -7.82
C ILE A 112 13.94 -0.03 -8.14
N LEU A 113 13.32 -0.47 -9.24
CA LEU A 113 13.29 -1.86 -9.66
C LEU A 113 14.66 -2.35 -10.18
N LEU A 114 15.39 -1.54 -10.94
CA LEU A 114 16.72 -1.91 -11.46
C LEU A 114 17.82 -1.95 -10.38
N ARG A 115 17.55 -1.44 -9.17
CA ARG A 115 18.49 -1.46 -8.04
C ARG A 115 18.32 -2.68 -7.13
N GLU A 116 17.20 -3.40 -7.20
CA GLU A 116 16.98 -4.68 -6.52
C GLU A 116 17.74 -5.83 -7.21
#